data_AF-D6PLF4-F1
#
_entry.id   AF-D6PLF4-F1
#
_cell.length_a   1.000
_cell.length_b   1.000
_cell.length_c   1.000
_cell.angle_alpha   90.00
_cell.angle_beta   90.00
_cell.angle_gamma   90.00
#
_symmetry.space_group_name_H-M   'P 1'
#
loop_
_entity.id
_entity.type
_entity.pdbx_description
1 polymer ?
#
loop_
_entity_poly.entity_id
_entity_poly.type
_entity_poly.pdbx_seq_one_letter_code
_entity_poly.pdbx_strand_id
1 'polypeptide(L)'
;MPPRKTTDFGALFESLIEDLKIQVAASVDERLSDFEKRLTRIERRLDGLDPNNATEKRRVERRSCLLCDRPAVARGLCSAHYQQWRYRQRKARITGESFDSATIAPESIDSTMILPSNHDEIAKNN
;
A
#
# COMPACT_ATOMS: atom_id res chain seq x y z
N MET A 1 64.21 -1.61 -59.14
CA MET A 1 63.07 -0.66 -59.09
C MET A 1 62.36 -0.89 -57.76
N PRO A 2 62.41 0.01 -56.77
CA PRO A 2 61.69 -0.20 -55.51
C PRO A 2 60.17 -0.09 -55.74
N PRO A 3 59.33 -0.93 -55.11
CA PRO A 3 57.88 -0.86 -55.28
C PRO A 3 57.35 0.44 -54.68
N ARG A 4 56.47 1.14 -55.42
CA ARG A 4 55.79 2.33 -54.91
C ARG A 4 54.75 1.87 -53.89
N LYS A 5 54.73 2.54 -52.73
CA LYS A 5 53.67 2.40 -51.73
C LYS A 5 52.39 2.94 -52.35
N THR A 6 51.55 2.07 -52.89
CA THR A 6 50.19 2.46 -53.28
C THR A 6 49.45 2.71 -51.98
N THR A 7 48.98 3.93 -51.75
CA THR A 7 48.02 4.20 -50.67
C THR A 7 46.86 3.25 -50.83
N ASP A 8 46.61 2.44 -49.81
CA ASP A 8 45.47 1.54 -49.79
C ASP A 8 44.21 2.36 -49.55
N PHE A 9 43.52 2.69 -50.63
CA PHE A 9 42.27 3.41 -50.57
C PHE A 9 41.23 2.66 -49.74
N GLY A 10 41.29 1.32 -49.69
CA GLY A 10 40.39 0.51 -48.87
C GLY A 10 40.53 0.84 -47.38
N ALA A 11 41.75 0.90 -46.87
CA ALA A 11 42.02 1.27 -45.48
C ALA A 11 41.53 2.69 -45.14
N LEU A 12 41.62 3.64 -46.09
CA LEU A 12 41.10 4.99 -45.90
C LEU A 12 39.56 5.03 -45.87
N PHE A 13 38.90 4.27 -46.75
CA PHE A 13 37.43 4.18 -46.74
C PHE A 13 36.91 3.51 -45.47
N GLU A 14 37.55 2.44 -44.99
CA GLU A 14 37.18 1.80 -43.73
C GLU A 14 37.34 2.76 -42.55
N SER A 15 38.42 3.55 -42.50
CA SER A 15 38.59 4.56 -41.44
C SER A 15 37.51 5.64 -41.49
N LEU A 16 37.09 6.07 -42.69
CA LEU A 16 36.03 7.05 -42.85
C LEU A 16 34.67 6.50 -42.42
N ILE A 17 34.39 5.23 -42.73
CA ILE A 17 33.16 4.56 -42.33
C ILE A 17 33.11 4.45 -40.80
N GLU A 18 34.22 4.11 -40.16
CA GLU A 18 34.29 4.00 -38.70
C GLU A 18 34.08 5.35 -38.02
N ASP A 19 34.72 6.41 -38.52
CA ASP A 19 34.48 7.78 -38.03
C ASP A 19 33.02 8.19 -38.17
N LEU A 20 32.37 7.83 -39.28
CA LEU A 20 30.98 8.16 -39.53
C LEU A 20 30.04 7.39 -38.59
N LYS A 21 30.33 6.11 -38.29
CA LYS A 21 29.59 5.34 -37.28
C LYS A 21 29.72 5.98 -35.90
N ILE A 22 30.93 6.40 -35.51
CA ILE A 22 31.18 7.05 -34.22
C ILE A 22 30.38 8.35 -34.12
N GLN A 23 30.39 9.17 -35.17
CA GLN A 23 29.61 10.42 -35.19
C GLN A 23 28.10 10.18 -35.10
N VAL A 24 27.59 9.20 -35.84
CA VAL A 24 26.17 8.85 -35.80
C VAL A 24 25.77 8.30 -34.44
N ALA A 25 26.58 7.41 -33.86
CA ALA A 25 26.34 6.86 -32.52
C ALA A 25 26.29 7.98 -31.48
N ALA A 26 27.28 8.88 -31.47
CA ALA A 26 27.30 10.01 -30.55
C ALA A 26 26.08 10.93 -30.72
N SER A 27 25.66 11.20 -31.95
CA SER A 27 24.47 12.03 -32.22
C SER A 27 23.17 11.36 -31.79
N VAL A 28 23.06 10.04 -31.96
CA VAL A 28 21.90 9.27 -31.52
C VAL A 28 21.86 9.20 -29.99
N ASP A 29 22.98 8.93 -29.33
CA ASP A 29 23.08 8.85 -27.87
C ASP A 29 22.67 10.17 -27.20
N GLU A 30 23.10 11.31 -27.76
CA GLU A 30 22.70 12.64 -27.28
C GLU A 30 21.17 12.82 -27.36
N ARG A 31 20.57 12.46 -28.50
CA ARG A 31 19.11 12.55 -28.70
C ARG A 31 18.36 11.61 -27.77
N LEU A 32 18.84 10.39 -27.59
CA LEU A 32 18.24 9.40 -26.69
C LEU A 32 18.28 9.89 -25.24
N SER A 33 19.41 10.45 -24.78
CA SER A 33 19.53 11.04 -23.45
C SER A 33 18.51 12.17 -23.22
N ASP A 34 18.28 13.01 -24.23
CA ASP A 34 17.29 14.08 -24.13
C ASP A 34 15.86 13.56 -24.13
N PHE A 35 15.57 12.49 -24.88
CA PHE A 35 14.28 11.80 -24.80
C PHE A 35 14.05 11.17 -23.42
N GLU A 36 15.04 10.52 -22.81
CA GLU A 36 14.95 9.97 -21.46
C GLU A 36 14.64 11.06 -20.42
N LYS A 37 15.32 12.21 -20.48
CA LYS A 37 15.03 13.36 -19.60
C LYS A 37 13.60 13.89 -19.79
N ARG A 38 13.09 13.86 -21.02
CA ARG A 38 11.71 14.28 -21.32
C ARG A 38 10.69 13.27 -20.81
N LEU A 39 10.94 11.98 -21.01
CA LEU A 39 10.08 10.90 -20.53
C LEU A 39 9.99 10.91 -19.01
N THR A 40 11.11 10.98 -18.31
CA THR A 40 11.13 11.08 -16.83
C THR A 40 10.36 12.30 -16.31
N ARG A 41 10.41 13.44 -17.01
CA ARG A 41 9.60 14.63 -16.67
C ARG A 41 8.11 14.38 -16.90
N ILE A 42 7.74 13.70 -17.98
CA ILE A 42 6.35 13.38 -18.31
C ILE A 42 5.80 12.38 -17.30
N GLU A 43 6.55 11.32 -16.97
CA GLU A 43 6.20 10.32 -15.95
C GLU A 43 5.86 10.98 -14.61
N ARG A 44 6.75 11.86 -14.10
CA ARG A 44 6.49 12.61 -12.86
C ARG A 44 5.21 13.44 -12.90
N ARG A 45 4.85 13.99 -14.07
CA ARG A 45 3.61 14.75 -14.24
C ARG A 45 2.40 13.83 -14.26
N LEU A 46 2.51 12.67 -14.90
CA LEU A 46 1.45 11.66 -14.93
C LEU A 46 1.18 11.09 -13.54
N ASP A 47 2.21 10.84 -12.74
CA ASP A 47 2.06 10.41 -11.34
C ASP A 47 1.24 11.41 -10.51
N GLY A 48 1.40 12.71 -10.78
CA GLY A 48 0.65 13.76 -10.11
C GLY A 48 -0.80 13.91 -10.60
N LEU A 49 -1.12 13.37 -11.78
CA LEU A 49 -2.44 13.47 -12.39
C LEU A 49 -3.32 12.24 -12.19
N ASP A 50 -2.78 11.13 -11.66
CA ASP A 50 -3.58 9.95 -11.35
C ASP A 50 -4.43 10.18 -10.08
N PRO A 51 -5.76 10.41 -10.20
CA PRO A 51 -6.62 10.57 -9.04
C PRO A 51 -6.68 9.29 -8.21
N ASN A 52 -6.43 8.11 -8.81
CA ASN A 52 -6.45 6.86 -8.09
C ASN A 52 -5.23 6.71 -7.19
N ASN A 53 -4.03 7.11 -7.62
CA ASN A 53 -2.82 7.13 -6.79
C ASN A 53 -2.97 8.03 -5.55
N ALA A 54 -3.56 9.23 -5.73
CA ALA A 54 -3.92 10.10 -4.61
C ALA A 54 -4.93 9.44 -3.66
N THR A 55 -5.89 8.67 -4.19
CA THR A 55 -6.85 7.92 -3.36
C THR A 55 -6.26 6.67 -2.73
N GLU A 56 -5.29 6.01 -3.34
CA GLU A 56 -4.62 4.81 -2.81
C GLU A 56 -3.80 5.19 -1.57
N LYS A 57 -3.05 6.30 -1.65
CA LYS A 57 -2.35 6.90 -0.51
C LYS A 57 -3.33 7.26 0.61
N ARG A 58 -4.51 7.77 0.27
CA ARG A 58 -5.61 8.10 1.21
C ARG A 58 -6.37 6.86 1.73
N ARG A 59 -6.40 5.75 0.99
CA ARG A 59 -7.03 4.48 1.40
C ARG A 59 -6.19 3.80 2.48
N VAL A 60 -4.86 3.89 2.40
CA VAL A 60 -3.95 3.47 3.48
C VAL A 60 -4.22 4.27 4.77
N GLU A 61 -4.65 5.53 4.66
CA GLU A 61 -5.00 6.41 5.78
C GLU A 61 -6.42 6.19 6.34
N ARG A 62 -7.31 5.46 5.65
CA ARG A 62 -8.69 5.20 6.10
C ARG A 62 -8.90 3.73 6.47
N ARG A 63 -8.12 3.24 7.44
CA ARG A 63 -8.44 1.96 8.09
C ARG A 63 -9.79 2.08 8.80
N SER A 64 -10.64 1.06 8.72
CA SER A 64 -11.88 1.00 9.50
C SER A 64 -11.57 0.67 10.96
N CYS A 65 -12.49 0.98 11.86
CA CYS A 65 -12.36 0.64 13.26
C CYS A 65 -12.47 -0.88 13.46
N LEU A 66 -11.63 -1.46 14.33
CA LEU A 66 -11.66 -2.90 14.63
C LEU A 66 -12.96 -3.37 15.30
N LEU A 67 -13.73 -2.44 15.88
CA LEU A 67 -14.96 -2.72 16.63
C LEU A 67 -16.22 -2.24 15.88
N CYS A 68 -16.09 -1.47 14.79
CA CYS A 68 -17.22 -0.99 13.99
C CYS A 68 -16.78 -0.47 12.62
N ASP A 69 -17.71 -0.29 11.69
CA ASP A 69 -17.40 0.14 10.31
C ASP A 69 -17.09 1.64 10.16
N ARG A 70 -16.94 2.37 11.26
CA ARG A 70 -16.57 3.79 11.23
C ARG A 70 -15.08 3.96 10.92
N PRO A 71 -14.66 5.07 10.27
CA PRO A 71 -13.25 5.31 9.99
C PRO A 71 -12.44 5.40 11.29
N ALA A 72 -11.33 4.67 11.33
CA ALA A 72 -10.39 4.72 12.44
C ALA A 72 -9.62 6.05 12.41
N VAL A 73 -9.52 6.68 13.58
CA VAL A 73 -8.82 7.95 13.79
C VAL A 73 -7.43 7.70 14.38
N ALA A 74 -7.30 6.74 15.30
CA ALA A 74 -6.03 6.39 15.92
C ALA A 74 -6.06 4.95 16.43
N ARG A 75 -4.93 4.23 16.40
CA ARG A 75 -4.79 2.84 16.89
C ARG A 75 -5.83 1.85 16.33
N GLY A 76 -6.31 2.07 15.10
CA GLY A 76 -7.37 1.23 14.51
C GLY A 76 -8.74 1.39 15.18
N LEU A 77 -8.98 2.49 15.92
CA LEU A 77 -10.25 2.78 16.57
C LEU A 77 -10.87 4.08 16.05
N CYS A 78 -12.19 4.13 15.96
CA CYS A 78 -12.93 5.37 15.69
C CYS A 78 -12.84 6.32 16.89
N SER A 79 -13.23 7.58 16.72
CA SER A 79 -13.17 8.61 17.78
C SER A 79 -13.84 8.18 19.09
N ALA A 80 -15.03 7.56 19.00
CA ALA A 80 -15.78 7.10 20.16
C ALA A 80 -15.06 5.95 20.90
N HIS A 81 -14.64 4.91 20.18
CA HIS A 81 -13.93 3.79 20.78
C HIS A 81 -12.55 4.19 21.32
N TYR A 82 -11.88 5.13 20.66
CA TYR A 82 -10.62 5.69 21.16
C TYR A 82 -10.80 6.45 22.47
N GLN A 83 -11.86 7.25 22.61
CA GLN A 83 -12.18 7.95 23.85
C GLN A 83 -12.50 6.98 25.00
N GLN A 84 -13.29 5.93 24.74
CA GLN A 84 -13.60 4.91 25.73
C GLN A 84 -12.34 4.15 26.18
N TRP A 85 -11.48 3.77 25.24
CA TRP A 85 -10.20 3.14 25.56
C TRP A 85 -9.32 4.05 26.43
N ARG A 86 -9.21 5.35 26.10
CA ARG A 86 -8.47 6.32 26.92
C ARG A 86 -9.06 6.50 28.32
N TYR A 87 -10.39 6.48 28.44
CA TYR A 87 -11.05 6.56 29.74
C TYR A 87 -10.75 5.33 30.60
N ARG A 88 -10.85 4.12 30.03
CA ARG A 88 -10.52 2.87 30.72
C ARG A 88 -9.05 2.84 31.15
N GLN A 89 -8.13 3.25 30.27
CA GLN A 89 -6.70 3.37 30.59
C GLN A 89 -6.42 4.32 31.76
N ARG A 90 -7.13 5.46 31.82
CA ARG A 90 -7.00 6.40 32.94
C ARG A 90 -7.55 5.80 34.23
N LYS A 91 -8.71 5.13 34.17
CA LYS A 91 -9.33 4.48 35.33
C LYS A 91 -8.41 3.39 35.90
N ALA A 92 -7.87 2.51 35.05
CA ALA A 92 -6.98 1.44 35.46
C ALA A 92 -5.71 1.95 36.19
N ARG A 93 -5.18 3.11 35.76
CA ARG A 93 -4.04 3.75 36.46
C ARG A 93 -4.39 4.27 37.84
N ILE A 94 -5.64 4.66 38.09
CA ILE A 94 -6.09 5.21 39.37
C ILE A 94 -6.45 4.07 40.33
N THR A 95 -7.09 3.00 39.83
CA THR A 95 -7.54 1.89 40.67
C THR A 95 -6.47 0.82 40.89
N GLY A 96 -5.33 0.88 40.21
CA GLY A 96 -4.23 -0.07 40.37
C GLY A 96 -4.53 -1.48 39.86
N GLU A 97 -5.67 -1.69 39.19
CA GLU A 97 -6.07 -2.98 38.64
C GLU A 97 -5.50 -3.11 37.21
N SER A 98 -4.39 -3.86 37.10
CA SER A 98 -3.87 -4.36 35.84
C SER A 98 -4.85 -5.39 35.26
N PHE A 99 -5.73 -4.94 34.36
CA PHE A 99 -6.51 -5.85 33.52
C PHE A 99 -5.60 -6.43 32.43
N ASP A 100 -4.89 -7.49 32.77
CA ASP A 100 -4.20 -8.34 31.79
C ASP A 100 -5.26 -9.08 30.96
N SER A 101 -5.52 -8.54 29.77
CA SER A 101 -6.41 -9.14 28.78
C SER A 101 -5.70 -10.31 28.08
N ALA A 102 -5.50 -11.42 28.80
CA ALA A 102 -5.02 -12.67 28.23
C ALA A 102 -5.36 -13.90 29.10
N THR A 103 -6.63 -14.14 29.41
CA THR A 103 -7.09 -15.52 29.73
C THR A 103 -8.58 -15.64 29.39
N ILE A 104 -8.87 -16.10 28.16
CA ILE A 104 -10.13 -16.77 27.88
C ILE A 104 -9.86 -18.24 28.22
N ALA A 105 -10.29 -18.67 29.40
CA ALA A 105 -10.45 -20.09 29.72
C ALA A 105 -11.93 -20.44 29.47
N PRO A 106 -12.25 -21.37 28.57
CA PRO A 106 -13.62 -21.82 28.36
C PRO A 106 -13.87 -23.03 29.26
N GLU A 107 -14.44 -22.88 30.44
CA GLU A 107 -14.93 -24.05 31.18
C GLU A 107 -16.01 -23.71 32.22
N SER A 108 -16.96 -24.63 32.36
CA SER A 108 -18.12 -24.70 33.26
C SER A 108 -19.43 -24.03 32.79
N ILE A 109 -20.12 -24.72 31.88
CA ILE A 109 -21.59 -24.71 31.81
C ILE A 109 -22.06 -25.61 32.96
N ASP A 110 -22.67 -25.04 33.99
CA ASP A 110 -23.32 -25.83 35.04
C ASP A 110 -24.76 -26.15 34.61
N SER A 111 -25.01 -27.44 34.39
CA SER A 111 -26.32 -28.02 34.11
C SER A 111 -26.92 -28.54 35.42
N THR A 112 -28.08 -28.03 35.81
CA THR A 112 -29.19 -28.61 36.61
C THR A 112 -29.87 -27.45 37.37
N MET A 113 -31.20 -27.22 37.36
CA MET A 113 -32.31 -28.15 37.50
C MET A 113 -33.60 -27.62 36.81
N ILE A 114 -34.20 -28.48 35.98
CA ILE A 114 -35.57 -29.02 36.03
C ILE A 114 -36.76 -28.06 36.34
N LEU A 115 -37.66 -28.00 35.35
CA LEU A 115 -39.04 -27.47 35.28
C LEU A 115 -39.98 -27.94 36.42
N PRO A 116 -41.10 -27.23 36.66
CA PRO A 116 -42.37 -27.58 36.02
C PRO A 116 -43.13 -26.32 35.58
N SER A 117 -44.21 -26.29 34.80
CA SER A 117 -44.95 -27.18 33.92
C SER A 117 -45.94 -26.24 33.21
N ASN A 118 -46.27 -26.56 31.96
CA ASN A 118 -47.21 -25.81 31.12
C ASN A 118 -48.58 -25.65 31.78
N HIS A 119 -49.26 -24.53 31.48
CA HIS A 119 -50.63 -24.63 30.97
C HIS A 119 -50.92 -23.49 29.99
N ASP A 120 -51.40 -23.92 28.84
CA ASP A 120 -51.80 -23.18 27.65
C ASP A 120 -52.94 -22.18 27.91
N GLU A 121 -52.86 -21.00 27.31
CA GLU A 121 -54.06 -20.24 26.92
C GLU A 121 -53.96 -19.88 25.44
N ILE A 122 -54.43 -20.83 24.62
CA ILE A 122 -54.72 -20.65 23.21
C ILE A 122 -56.07 -19.92 23.09
N ALA A 123 -56.04 -18.78 22.42
CA ALA A 123 -57.22 -18.14 21.87
C ALA A 123 -57.98 -19.08 20.90
N LYS A 124 -59.30 -19.20 21.06
CA LYS A 124 -60.30 -19.47 19.99
C LYS A 124 -61.76 -19.39 20.49
N ASN A 125 -62.53 -18.51 19.83
CA ASN A 125 -63.97 -18.53 19.53
C ASN A 125 -65.03 -18.73 20.63
N ASN A 126 -65.87 -17.71 20.88
CA ASN A 126 -67.20 -17.54 20.24
C ASN A 126 -67.72 -16.11 20.46
#